data_AF-A0A0A0BQQ7-F1
#
_entry.id   AF-A0A0A0BQQ7-F1
#
_cell.length_a   1.000
_cell.length_b   1.000
_cell.length_c   1.000
_cell.angle_alpha   90.00
_cell.angle_beta   90.00
_cell.angle_gamma   90.00
#
_symmetry.space_group_name_H-M   'P 1'
#
loop_
_entity.id
_entity.type
_entity.pdbx_description
1 polymer ?
#
loop_
_entity_poly.entity_id
_entity_poly.type
_entity_poly.pdbx_seq_one_letter_code
_entity_poly.pdbx_strand_id
1 'polypeptide(L)'
;MQTSDTTRPAGAPAGPTWTRRRLAGVTAAVAAVGLAVSGTAAALPSGTAPATALGSDGRPADTTLPTGGLSVTGETSPIHDPALVVEGDTWHVFSTGLVNRENGGTVQHWISRDAGVSWEYVGTIWPEIPTWIDERIPGLDNLWAPEVHEDDGTYYLYYSASTFGSSTSLTALATATTLDPEDPDYGWTDQGEVVSSPVVGLPDGKTFNAIDAGIVEDADGTHWMAIGSYWYGIWLVELDWPSGKPVENWQESAVNLADRFVPGNPIEAPYIYEHDGWYYLFVSFDACCAGGDSTYKVAVGRSRDVTGPYLDQDGRDMFGGGGTVILEEHGAMVGPGGQSVADGVLAFHYYDALNEEVPYFPTLGLQRLAWVDGWPVVDQTVEPAAVVGQPQDTQPGRAAVLEAEVTGTPAPVARWQVSDDGATWTDVTVERVHDGTTTLRVPTRDVVGDRSWRVVVENPHGTATSEPVTPWGPPGRS
;
A
#
# COMPACT_ATOMS: atom_id res chain seq x y z
N MET A 1 14.38 53.72 -27.74
CA MET A 1 15.71 53.90 -28.35
C MET A 1 16.62 54.32 -27.19
N GLN A 2 17.54 53.55 -26.62
CA GLN A 2 18.29 52.32 -26.90
C GLN A 2 18.69 51.75 -25.51
N THR A 3 18.35 50.51 -25.17
CA THR A 3 19.25 49.32 -25.10
C THR A 3 20.54 49.48 -24.27
N SER A 4 20.66 48.68 -23.21
CA SER A 4 21.86 47.96 -22.77
C SER A 4 21.49 47.17 -21.51
N ASP A 5 22.12 46.07 -21.13
CA ASP A 5 22.69 44.94 -21.84
C ASP A 5 22.76 43.84 -20.76
N THR A 6 22.54 42.62 -21.19
CA THR A 6 22.54 41.36 -20.44
C THR A 6 23.80 41.10 -19.63
N THR A 7 23.63 40.64 -18.38
CA THR A 7 24.65 39.91 -17.62
C THR A 7 24.09 38.58 -17.13
N ARG A 8 24.83 37.52 -17.49
CA ARG A 8 24.64 36.09 -17.22
C ARG A 8 25.64 35.68 -16.12
N PRO A 9 25.30 34.81 -15.16
CA PRO A 9 26.29 33.98 -14.48
C PRO A 9 26.19 32.53 -15.01
N ALA A 10 27.29 31.95 -15.48
CA ALA A 10 28.10 30.93 -14.77
C ALA A 10 27.25 29.72 -14.35
N GLY A 11 27.27 28.57 -15.02
CA GLY A 11 28.45 27.77 -15.34
C GLY A 11 28.53 26.61 -14.34
N ALA A 12 27.67 25.60 -14.50
CA ALA A 12 27.66 24.39 -13.66
C ALA A 12 28.88 23.50 -13.98
N PRO A 13 29.58 22.93 -12.98
CA PRO A 13 30.67 21.99 -13.23
C PRO A 13 30.12 20.59 -13.59
N ALA A 14 30.72 19.99 -14.60
CA ALA A 14 30.44 18.66 -15.11
C ALA A 14 30.76 17.56 -14.09
N GLY A 15 29.85 16.59 -13.95
CA GLY A 15 30.05 15.37 -13.15
C GLY A 15 31.08 14.41 -13.77
N PRO A 16 31.74 13.57 -12.96
CA PRO A 16 32.75 12.64 -13.44
C PRO A 16 32.14 11.44 -14.18
N THR A 17 32.72 11.14 -15.34
CA THR A 17 32.40 9.98 -16.18
C THR A 17 33.07 8.72 -15.63
N TRP A 18 32.26 7.74 -15.21
CA TRP A 18 32.74 6.43 -14.73
C TRP A 18 32.96 5.47 -15.89
N THR A 19 34.22 5.12 -16.15
CA THR A 19 34.61 4.09 -17.11
C THR A 19 34.53 2.71 -16.47
N ARG A 20 33.65 1.84 -17.01
CA ARG A 20 33.49 0.43 -16.59
C ARG A 20 34.76 -0.37 -16.92
N ARG A 21 35.48 -0.85 -15.91
CA ARG A 21 36.47 -1.93 -16.07
C ARG A 21 35.83 -3.26 -15.68
N ARG A 22 35.70 -4.16 -16.64
CA ARG A 22 35.36 -5.58 -16.44
C ARG A 22 36.55 -6.28 -15.77
N LEU A 23 36.35 -6.91 -14.62
CA LEU A 23 37.27 -7.92 -14.09
C LEU A 23 36.68 -9.31 -14.29
N ALA A 24 37.52 -10.16 -14.86
CA ALA A 24 37.25 -11.53 -15.23
C ALA A 24 37.20 -12.45 -14.00
N GLY A 25 36.36 -13.48 -14.12
CA GLY A 25 36.11 -14.47 -13.07
C GLY A 25 37.28 -15.39 -12.76
N VAL A 26 37.23 -15.94 -11.56
CA VAL A 26 38.00 -17.11 -11.14
C VAL A 26 37.01 -18.08 -10.52
N THR A 27 36.77 -19.17 -11.21
CA THR A 27 36.02 -20.36 -10.77
C THR A 27 36.88 -21.17 -9.81
N ALA A 28 36.39 -21.38 -8.58
CA ALA A 28 36.96 -22.35 -7.64
C ALA A 28 36.02 -23.56 -7.52
N ALA A 29 36.54 -24.73 -7.90
CA ALA A 29 35.85 -26.01 -7.81
C ALA A 29 35.83 -26.51 -6.36
N VAL A 30 34.63 -26.86 -5.86
CA VAL A 30 34.46 -27.52 -4.55
C VAL A 30 34.25 -29.02 -4.78
N ALA A 31 35.10 -29.81 -4.12
CA ALA A 31 35.08 -31.27 -4.13
C ALA A 31 33.94 -31.80 -3.25
N ALA A 32 33.11 -32.68 -3.81
CA ALA A 32 32.09 -33.42 -3.10
C ALA A 32 32.73 -34.59 -2.31
N VAL A 33 32.49 -34.63 -1.00
CA VAL A 33 32.72 -35.81 -0.16
C VAL A 33 31.35 -36.31 0.30
N GLY A 34 30.94 -37.45 -0.27
CA GLY A 34 29.76 -38.18 0.17
C GLY A 34 30.06 -38.97 1.44
N LEU A 35 29.24 -38.78 2.47
CA LEU A 35 29.09 -39.74 3.55
C LEU A 35 27.68 -40.31 3.51
N ALA A 36 27.61 -41.62 3.26
CA ALA A 36 26.44 -42.44 3.43
C ALA A 36 26.19 -42.67 4.93
N VAL A 37 24.98 -42.35 5.40
CA VAL A 37 24.47 -42.82 6.69
C VAL A 37 23.25 -43.68 6.44
N SER A 38 23.41 -44.96 6.77
CA SER A 38 22.42 -46.03 6.76
C SER A 38 21.28 -45.75 7.74
N GLY A 39 20.05 -45.91 7.24
CA GLY A 39 18.82 -45.63 7.97
C GLY A 39 18.44 -46.66 9.02
N THR A 40 17.71 -46.18 10.02
CA THR A 40 16.75 -46.94 10.83
C THR A 40 15.45 -46.15 10.84
N ALA A 41 14.43 -46.69 10.16
CA ALA A 41 13.09 -46.13 10.12
C ALA A 41 12.39 -46.35 11.47
N ALA A 42 12.06 -45.27 12.16
CA ALA A 42 11.09 -45.26 13.24
C ALA A 42 9.83 -44.54 12.72
N ALA A 43 8.69 -45.21 12.80
CA ALA A 43 7.40 -44.70 12.35
C ALA A 43 6.97 -43.49 13.20
N LEU A 44 6.63 -42.38 12.53
CA LEU A 44 5.99 -41.22 13.15
C LEU A 44 4.46 -41.37 13.08
N PRO A 45 3.71 -40.97 14.12
CA PRO A 45 2.26 -41.02 14.11
C PRO A 45 1.70 -39.98 13.15
N SER A 46 0.68 -40.42 12.41
CA SER A 46 -0.08 -39.64 11.43
C SER A 46 -1.07 -38.71 12.15
N GLY A 47 -1.17 -37.47 11.68
CA GLY A 47 -2.39 -36.68 11.77
C GLY A 47 -2.46 -35.67 12.92
N THR A 48 -1.83 -34.52 12.73
CA THR A 48 -2.38 -33.25 13.19
C THR A 48 -2.81 -32.48 11.95
N ALA A 49 -4.09 -32.11 11.88
CA ALA A 49 -4.62 -31.22 10.85
C ALA A 49 -3.82 -29.91 10.86
N PRO A 50 -3.64 -29.23 9.71
CA PRO A 50 -3.00 -27.92 9.70
C PRO A 50 -3.82 -26.97 10.55
N ALA A 51 -3.16 -26.28 11.48
CA ALA A 51 -3.77 -25.16 12.19
C ALA A 51 -4.09 -24.09 11.15
N THR A 52 -5.35 -23.68 11.07
CA THR A 52 -5.78 -22.50 10.32
C THR A 52 -5.17 -21.26 11.00
N ALA A 53 -4.35 -20.51 10.27
CA ALA A 53 -3.90 -19.19 10.66
C ALA A 53 -5.14 -18.28 10.82
N LEU A 54 -5.21 -17.59 11.95
CA LEU A 54 -6.24 -16.59 12.24
C LEU A 54 -5.65 -15.22 11.94
N GLY A 55 -6.42 -14.34 11.31
CA GLY A 55 -6.10 -12.91 11.22
C GLY A 55 -6.13 -12.24 12.60
N SER A 56 -5.66 -11.00 12.68
CA SER A 56 -5.60 -10.17 13.90
C SER A 56 -6.96 -9.96 14.57
N ASP A 57 -8.05 -10.21 13.86
CA ASP A 57 -9.45 -10.16 14.27
C ASP A 57 -10.05 -11.55 14.60
N GLY A 58 -9.23 -12.60 14.65
CA GLY A 58 -9.65 -13.95 15.02
C GLY A 58 -10.51 -14.67 13.97
N ARG A 59 -10.56 -14.15 12.72
CA ARG A 59 -11.21 -14.81 11.59
C ARG A 59 -10.21 -15.67 10.80
N PRO A 60 -10.63 -16.81 10.21
CA PRO A 60 -9.77 -17.56 9.30
C PRO A 60 -9.47 -16.70 8.06
N ALA A 61 -8.20 -16.57 7.69
CA ALA A 61 -7.83 -15.92 6.44
C ALA A 61 -8.53 -16.58 5.25
N ASP A 62 -9.24 -15.79 4.44
CA ASP A 62 -9.97 -16.31 3.28
C ASP A 62 -8.99 -16.73 2.16
N THR A 63 -8.60 -18.00 2.19
CA THR A 63 -7.75 -18.63 1.15
C THR A 63 -8.37 -18.69 -0.25
N THR A 64 -9.60 -18.19 -0.45
CA THR A 64 -10.26 -18.15 -1.76
C THR A 64 -10.05 -16.86 -2.54
N LEU A 65 -9.51 -15.82 -1.89
CA LEU A 65 -9.22 -14.55 -2.56
C LEU A 65 -7.91 -14.67 -3.38
N PRO A 66 -7.90 -14.23 -4.66
CA PRO A 66 -6.71 -14.31 -5.48
C PRO A 66 -5.57 -13.47 -4.87
N THR A 67 -4.38 -14.07 -4.77
CA THR A 67 -3.13 -13.39 -4.42
C THR A 67 -2.67 -12.49 -5.56
N GLY A 68 -1.93 -11.42 -5.25
CA GLY A 68 -1.44 -10.45 -6.23
C GLY A 68 -2.19 -9.12 -6.21
N GLY A 69 -2.05 -8.33 -7.27
CA GLY A 69 -2.62 -6.99 -7.35
C GLY A 69 -4.14 -7.00 -7.27
N LEU A 70 -4.70 -6.08 -6.49
CA LEU A 70 -6.14 -5.82 -6.46
C LEU A 70 -6.45 -4.62 -7.35
N SER A 71 -7.44 -4.77 -8.23
CA SER A 71 -7.94 -3.63 -8.99
C SER A 71 -8.68 -2.68 -8.06
N VAL A 72 -8.17 -1.44 -8.01
CA VAL A 72 -8.80 -0.30 -7.37
C VAL A 72 -9.35 0.66 -8.42
N THR A 73 -10.50 1.26 -8.14
CA THR A 73 -11.22 2.19 -9.01
C THR A 73 -11.80 3.33 -8.16
N GLY A 74 -12.30 4.39 -8.80
CA GLY A 74 -12.84 5.55 -8.10
C GLY A 74 -11.76 6.57 -7.72
N GLU A 75 -11.89 7.19 -6.56
CA GLU A 75 -10.99 8.27 -6.10
C GLU A 75 -9.70 7.72 -5.47
N THR A 76 -8.83 7.10 -6.26
CA THR A 76 -7.60 6.45 -5.77
C THR A 76 -6.37 7.38 -5.74
N SER A 77 -6.53 8.63 -6.19
CA SER A 77 -5.48 9.66 -6.18
C SER A 77 -6.04 11.03 -5.77
N PRO A 78 -5.33 11.83 -4.96
CA PRO A 78 -4.03 11.54 -4.34
C PRO A 78 -4.16 10.72 -3.07
N ILE A 79 -3.55 9.54 -3.06
CA ILE A 79 -3.32 8.76 -1.84
C ILE A 79 -1.81 8.56 -1.72
N HIS A 80 -1.22 9.10 -0.65
CA HIS A 80 0.21 9.04 -0.33
C HIS A 80 0.36 8.55 1.11
N ASP A 81 1.26 7.59 1.33
CA ASP A 81 1.46 6.90 2.62
C ASP A 81 0.14 6.33 3.19
N PRO A 82 -0.51 5.37 2.51
CA PRO A 82 -1.79 4.84 2.97
C PRO A 82 -1.66 3.98 4.24
N ALA A 83 -2.44 4.32 5.27
CA ALA A 83 -2.80 3.42 6.36
C ALA A 83 -4.13 2.73 6.04
N LEU A 84 -4.05 1.44 5.72
CA LEU A 84 -5.19 0.58 5.43
C LEU A 84 -5.77 -0.02 6.72
N VAL A 85 -7.09 0.06 6.86
CA VAL A 85 -7.85 -0.69 7.88
C VAL A 85 -8.93 -1.51 7.16
N VAL A 86 -9.08 -2.78 7.54
CA VAL A 86 -10.02 -3.72 6.93
C VAL A 86 -11.07 -4.14 7.96
N GLU A 87 -12.33 -3.76 7.75
CA GLU A 87 -13.46 -4.05 8.64
C GLU A 87 -14.57 -4.80 7.90
N GLY A 88 -14.37 -6.12 7.74
CA GLY A 88 -15.26 -6.93 6.90
C GLY A 88 -15.24 -6.44 5.45
N ASP A 89 -16.39 -6.01 4.93
CA ASP A 89 -16.51 -5.50 3.56
C ASP A 89 -16.21 -4.00 3.44
N THR A 90 -16.12 -3.29 4.57
CA THR A 90 -15.78 -1.85 4.61
C THR A 90 -14.29 -1.69 4.88
N TRP A 91 -13.58 -1.08 3.94
CA TRP A 91 -12.15 -0.82 4.06
C TRP A 91 -11.94 0.69 4.13
N HIS A 92 -11.01 1.12 4.96
CA HIS A 92 -10.66 2.52 5.14
C HIS A 92 -9.20 2.74 4.75
N VAL A 93 -8.92 3.86 4.10
CA VAL A 93 -7.56 4.35 3.90
C VAL A 93 -7.44 5.74 4.47
N PHE A 94 -6.49 5.93 5.37
CA PHE A 94 -6.03 7.25 5.80
C PHE A 94 -4.75 7.56 5.04
N SER A 95 -4.56 8.79 4.58
CA SER A 95 -3.36 9.18 3.83
C SER A 95 -2.85 10.57 4.22
N THR A 96 -1.58 10.81 3.93
CA THR A 96 -0.93 12.13 3.99
C THR A 96 -1.84 13.20 3.40
N GLY A 97 -1.95 14.34 4.08
CA GLY A 97 -2.85 15.43 3.73
C GLY A 97 -2.44 16.21 2.49
N LEU A 98 -3.42 16.81 1.80
CA LEU A 98 -3.19 17.65 0.62
C LEU A 98 -3.70 19.07 0.86
N VAL A 99 -2.78 20.05 0.86
CA VAL A 99 -3.06 21.47 1.15
C VAL A 99 -4.23 22.04 0.35
N ASN A 100 -4.29 21.70 -0.94
CA ASN A 100 -5.24 22.29 -1.90
C ASN A 100 -6.51 21.46 -2.13
N ARG A 101 -6.79 20.42 -1.34
CA ARG A 101 -8.04 19.65 -1.43
C ARG A 101 -9.08 20.21 -0.47
N GLU A 102 -8.90 19.98 0.82
CA GLU A 102 -9.83 20.33 1.89
C GLU A 102 -9.07 20.51 3.21
N ASN A 103 -9.56 21.42 4.08
CA ASN A 103 -9.11 21.62 5.46
C ASN A 103 -7.60 21.84 5.67
N GLY A 104 -6.89 22.30 4.62
CA GLY A 104 -5.52 22.81 4.75
C GLY A 104 -4.47 21.76 5.04
N GLY A 105 -4.60 20.55 4.48
CA GLY A 105 -3.55 19.53 4.56
C GLY A 105 -3.63 18.60 5.77
N THR A 106 -4.78 18.48 6.42
CA THR A 106 -5.00 17.44 7.44
C THR A 106 -5.04 16.04 6.81
N VAL A 107 -4.86 14.99 7.62
CA VAL A 107 -4.98 13.59 7.19
C VAL A 107 -6.32 13.37 6.48
N GLN A 108 -6.24 12.76 5.31
CA GLN A 108 -7.37 12.50 4.42
C GLN A 108 -7.91 11.07 4.65
N HIS A 109 -9.19 10.83 4.35
CA HIS A 109 -9.88 9.57 4.58
C HIS A 109 -10.69 9.12 3.36
N TRP A 110 -10.55 7.85 2.99
CA TRP A 110 -11.31 7.17 1.96
C TRP A 110 -11.96 5.89 2.48
N ILE A 111 -13.08 5.53 1.87
CA ILE A 111 -13.83 4.31 2.18
C ILE A 111 -14.06 3.51 0.90
N SER A 112 -13.90 2.20 1.00
CA SER A 112 -14.43 1.23 0.06
C SER A 112 -15.45 0.35 0.78
N ARG A 113 -16.60 0.10 0.15
CA ARG A 113 -17.68 -0.74 0.71
C ARG A 113 -17.89 -2.05 -0.07
N ASP A 114 -16.89 -2.42 -0.85
CA ASP A 114 -16.88 -3.56 -1.75
C ASP A 114 -15.54 -4.31 -1.70
N ALA A 115 -14.98 -4.44 -0.50
CA ALA A 115 -13.73 -5.14 -0.22
C ALA A 115 -12.55 -4.60 -1.05
N GLY A 116 -12.40 -3.27 -1.09
CA GLY A 116 -11.28 -2.56 -1.69
C GLY A 116 -11.35 -2.39 -3.22
N VAL A 117 -12.53 -2.52 -3.86
CA VAL A 117 -12.65 -2.31 -5.32
C VAL A 117 -12.80 -0.83 -5.65
N SER A 118 -13.83 -0.19 -5.12
CA SER A 118 -14.16 1.21 -5.40
C SER A 118 -13.93 2.05 -4.17
N TRP A 119 -13.23 3.17 -4.36
CA TRP A 119 -12.83 4.08 -3.29
C TRP A 119 -13.51 5.43 -3.46
N GLU A 120 -14.08 5.92 -2.36
CA GLU A 120 -14.74 7.22 -2.24
C GLU A 120 -13.98 8.05 -1.20
N TYR A 121 -13.70 9.32 -1.52
CA TYR A 121 -13.17 10.26 -0.54
C TYR A 121 -14.29 10.74 0.38
N VAL A 122 -14.09 10.62 1.70
CA VAL A 122 -15.13 10.94 2.69
C VAL A 122 -14.78 12.13 3.60
N GLY A 123 -13.59 12.72 3.44
CA GLY A 123 -13.20 13.95 4.13
C GLY A 123 -11.82 13.86 4.78
N THR A 124 -11.64 14.67 5.81
CA THR A 124 -10.41 14.73 6.62
C THR A 124 -10.71 14.56 8.10
N ILE A 125 -9.71 14.13 8.87
CA ILE A 125 -9.90 13.87 10.31
C ILE A 125 -10.12 15.15 11.13
N TRP A 126 -9.57 16.28 10.66
CA TRP A 126 -9.71 17.60 11.28
C TRP A 126 -10.32 18.62 10.31
N PRO A 127 -11.04 19.64 10.82
CA PRO A 127 -11.45 20.79 10.01
C PRO A 127 -10.30 21.78 9.75
N GLU A 128 -9.25 21.74 10.55
CA GLU A 128 -8.02 22.50 10.41
C GLU A 128 -6.89 21.79 11.17
N ILE A 129 -5.63 22.02 10.80
CA ILE A 129 -4.50 21.48 11.55
C ILE A 129 -4.54 21.99 13.00
N PRO A 130 -4.47 21.12 14.03
CA PRO A 130 -4.48 21.56 15.42
C PRO A 130 -3.42 22.62 15.72
N THR A 131 -3.82 23.72 16.34
CA THR A 131 -2.97 24.92 16.52
C THR A 131 -1.64 24.62 17.21
N TRP A 132 -1.63 23.70 18.18
CA TRP A 132 -0.40 23.34 18.88
C TRP A 132 0.65 22.69 17.96
N ILE A 133 0.21 22.00 16.90
CA ILE A 133 1.10 21.38 15.91
C ILE A 133 1.75 22.47 15.05
N ASP A 134 0.95 23.42 14.54
CA ASP A 134 1.43 24.54 13.73
C ASP A 134 2.42 25.43 14.52
N GLU A 135 2.13 25.68 15.80
CA GLU A 135 3.05 26.40 16.70
C GLU A 135 4.37 25.63 16.93
N ARG A 136 4.31 24.30 16.98
CA ARG A 136 5.46 23.44 17.24
C ARG A 136 6.33 23.21 16.01
N ILE A 137 5.74 23.19 14.82
CA ILE A 137 6.39 22.97 13.52
C ILE A 137 6.13 24.19 12.61
N PRO A 138 6.90 25.30 12.77
CA PRO A 138 6.72 26.47 11.93
C PRO A 138 6.94 26.17 10.45
N GLY A 139 5.97 26.56 9.60
CA GLY A 139 6.03 26.32 8.16
C GLY A 139 5.52 24.93 7.75
N LEU A 140 4.77 24.26 8.62
CA LEU A 140 4.01 23.06 8.30
C LEU A 140 2.95 23.38 7.23
N ASP A 141 2.94 22.58 6.16
CA ASP A 141 1.94 22.68 5.10
C ASP A 141 0.84 21.62 5.25
N ASN A 142 1.19 20.40 5.67
CA ASN A 142 0.29 19.25 5.77
C ASN A 142 0.78 18.21 6.78
N LEU A 143 -0.11 17.32 7.23
CA LEU A 143 0.16 16.18 8.11
C LEU A 143 0.45 14.92 7.28
N TRP A 144 1.42 14.10 7.69
CA TRP A 144 1.96 13.00 6.87
C TRP A 144 1.83 11.63 7.53
N ALA A 145 1.93 10.59 6.69
CA ALA A 145 2.13 9.20 7.05
C ALA A 145 1.29 8.77 8.26
N PRO A 146 -0.05 8.79 8.12
CA PRO A 146 -0.90 8.27 9.16
C PRO A 146 -0.67 6.78 9.35
N GLU A 147 -0.93 6.29 10.55
CA GLU A 147 -1.00 4.88 10.92
C GLU A 147 -2.19 4.68 11.84
N VAL A 148 -2.97 3.62 11.61
CA VAL A 148 -4.14 3.32 12.44
C VAL A 148 -3.99 1.95 13.09
N HIS A 149 -4.05 1.93 14.40
CA HIS A 149 -4.05 0.71 15.22
C HIS A 149 -5.36 0.63 15.99
N GLU A 150 -6.04 -0.51 15.92
CA GLU A 150 -7.25 -0.77 16.70
C GLU A 150 -6.91 -1.65 17.90
N ASP A 151 -7.42 -1.26 19.06
CA ASP A 151 -7.30 -2.03 20.31
C ASP A 151 -8.52 -1.78 21.18
N ASP A 152 -9.17 -2.86 21.62
CA ASP A 152 -10.35 -2.86 22.51
C ASP A 152 -11.45 -1.86 22.11
N GLY A 153 -11.73 -1.74 20.81
CA GLY A 153 -12.76 -0.88 20.23
C GLY A 153 -12.36 0.60 20.12
N THR A 154 -11.08 0.92 20.28
CA THR A 154 -10.53 2.27 20.07
C THR A 154 -9.54 2.25 18.92
N TYR A 155 -9.72 3.16 17.96
CA TYR A 155 -8.78 3.40 16.88
C TYR A 155 -7.80 4.50 17.29
N TYR A 156 -6.52 4.19 17.23
CA TYR A 156 -5.40 5.09 17.50
C TYR A 156 -4.78 5.49 16.17
N LEU A 157 -5.01 6.73 15.75
CA LEU A 157 -4.43 7.31 14.54
C LEU A 157 -3.20 8.14 14.90
N TYR A 158 -2.03 7.58 14.60
CA TYR A 158 -0.75 8.26 14.68
C TYR A 158 -0.50 9.01 13.38
N TYR A 159 0.08 10.21 13.44
CA TYR A 159 0.36 11.01 12.24
C TYR A 159 1.51 11.97 12.48
N SER A 160 2.17 12.35 11.40
CA SER A 160 3.43 13.10 11.44
C SER A 160 3.23 14.57 11.11
N ALA A 161 4.00 15.44 11.74
CA ALA A 161 4.12 16.86 11.38
C ALA A 161 5.59 17.22 11.23
N SER A 162 5.96 17.77 10.08
CA SER A 162 7.35 18.02 9.71
C SER A 162 7.45 19.02 8.54
N THR A 163 8.68 19.33 8.13
CA THR A 163 9.00 20.10 6.93
C THR A 163 10.05 19.34 6.11
N PHE A 164 9.94 19.35 4.79
CA PHE A 164 10.73 18.47 3.93
C PHE A 164 12.25 18.69 4.11
N GLY A 165 12.99 17.60 4.36
CA GLY A 165 14.43 17.63 4.60
C GLY A 165 14.86 18.10 6.00
N SER A 166 13.92 18.33 6.92
CA SER A 166 14.18 18.65 8.33
C SER A 166 13.95 17.43 9.23
N SER A 167 14.62 17.42 10.40
CA SER A 167 14.29 16.51 11.51
C SER A 167 13.68 17.22 12.72
N THR A 168 13.29 18.48 12.56
CA THR A 168 12.42 19.15 13.55
C THR A 168 11.00 18.71 13.24
N SER A 169 10.60 17.62 13.88
CA SER A 169 9.41 16.85 13.52
C SER A 169 8.76 16.29 14.77
N LEU A 170 7.50 15.88 14.66
CA LEU A 170 6.79 15.18 15.72
C LEU A 170 5.80 14.17 15.16
N THR A 171 5.50 13.16 15.97
CA THR A 171 4.35 12.28 15.83
C THR A 171 3.29 12.72 16.82
N ALA A 172 2.06 12.89 16.35
CA ALA A 172 0.87 13.17 17.13
C ALA A 172 -0.06 11.94 17.15
N LEU A 173 -1.00 11.92 18.10
CA LEU A 173 -1.99 10.85 18.25
C LEU A 173 -3.40 11.44 18.31
N ALA A 174 -4.34 10.82 17.61
CA ALA A 174 -5.77 11.02 17.76
C ALA A 174 -6.48 9.68 18.01
N THR A 175 -7.59 9.69 18.73
CA THR A 175 -8.38 8.48 19.00
C THR A 175 -9.83 8.63 18.55
N ALA A 176 -10.43 7.56 18.03
CA ALA A 176 -11.85 7.46 17.71
C ALA A 176 -12.41 6.09 18.15
N THR A 177 -13.73 5.96 18.27
CA THR A 177 -14.41 4.69 18.59
C THR A 177 -15.09 4.04 17.38
N THR A 178 -15.07 4.72 16.23
CA THR A 178 -15.64 4.27 14.96
C THR A 178 -14.93 5.00 13.82
N LEU A 179 -14.77 4.32 12.70
CA LEU A 179 -14.25 4.90 11.46
C LEU A 179 -15.35 5.27 10.47
N ASP A 180 -16.62 4.98 10.77
CA ASP A 180 -17.74 5.29 9.88
C ASP A 180 -18.19 6.76 10.05
N PRO A 181 -18.03 7.64 9.04
CA PRO A 181 -18.44 9.04 9.12
C PRO A 181 -19.95 9.25 9.27
N GLU A 182 -20.76 8.21 9.01
CA GLU A 182 -22.21 8.25 9.20
C GLU A 182 -22.64 7.89 10.64
N ASP A 183 -21.72 7.34 11.46
CA ASP A 183 -21.98 7.00 12.84
C ASP A 183 -22.11 8.27 13.71
N PRO A 184 -23.14 8.39 14.56
CA PRO A 184 -23.30 9.55 15.44
C PRO A 184 -22.15 9.76 16.45
N ASP A 185 -21.39 8.71 16.77
CA ASP A 185 -20.21 8.76 17.65
C ASP A 185 -18.91 9.02 16.85
N TYR A 186 -18.99 9.24 15.53
CA TYR A 186 -17.83 9.58 14.71
C TYR A 186 -17.21 10.91 15.13
N GLY A 187 -15.91 10.87 15.39
CA GLY A 187 -15.12 12.05 15.72
C GLY A 187 -13.77 11.68 16.32
N TRP A 188 -12.73 12.38 15.88
CA TRP A 188 -11.38 12.22 16.39
C TRP A 188 -11.17 13.09 17.64
N THR A 189 -10.56 12.50 18.68
CA THR A 189 -10.11 13.20 19.89
C THR A 189 -8.59 13.32 19.86
N ASP A 190 -8.08 14.55 19.89
CA ASP A 190 -6.64 14.81 19.90
C ASP A 190 -6.03 14.43 21.26
N GLN A 191 -4.99 13.59 21.21
CA GLN A 191 -4.22 13.14 22.37
C GLN A 191 -2.86 13.84 22.47
N GLY A 192 -2.52 14.72 21.53
CA GLY A 192 -1.30 15.52 21.54
C GLY A 192 -0.03 14.79 21.10
N GLU A 193 1.13 15.40 21.39
CA GLU A 193 2.46 14.91 20.99
C GLU A 193 2.80 13.53 21.60
N VAL A 194 3.26 12.59 20.78
CA VAL A 194 3.75 11.26 21.16
C VAL A 194 5.26 11.29 21.34
N VAL A 195 5.96 11.74 20.29
CA VAL A 195 7.42 11.86 20.25
C VAL A 195 7.81 13.01 19.32
N SER A 196 8.89 13.72 19.64
CA SER A 196 9.47 14.74 18.77
C SER A 196 10.96 14.57 18.57
N SER A 197 11.45 15.03 17.43
CA SER A 197 12.87 15.01 17.04
C SER A 197 13.44 16.44 16.92
N PRO A 198 14.76 16.63 17.14
CA PRO A 198 15.77 15.60 17.42
C PRO A 198 15.61 14.96 18.80
N VAL A 199 15.61 13.62 18.83
CA VAL A 199 15.57 12.84 20.08
C VAL A 199 16.91 12.95 20.78
N VAL A 200 16.89 13.21 22.09
CA VAL A 200 18.05 13.24 22.98
C VAL A 200 17.99 12.08 23.97
N GLY A 201 19.15 11.55 24.36
CA GLY A 201 19.25 10.47 25.35
C GLY A 201 19.34 9.06 24.77
N LEU A 202 19.29 8.91 23.43
CA LEU A 202 19.53 7.62 22.79
C LEU A 202 21.00 7.17 22.90
N PRO A 203 21.26 5.85 22.82
CA PRO A 203 22.62 5.30 22.85
C PRO A 203 23.54 5.92 21.79
N ASP A 204 24.82 6.04 22.13
CA ASP A 204 25.91 6.51 21.25
C ASP A 204 25.70 7.92 20.64
N GLY A 205 24.81 8.73 21.22
CA GLY A 205 24.49 10.06 20.71
C GLY A 205 23.72 10.04 19.39
N LYS A 206 23.06 8.92 19.08
CA LYS A 206 22.19 8.79 17.90
C LYS A 206 20.89 9.58 18.07
N THR A 207 20.17 9.76 16.98
CA THR A 207 18.85 10.39 16.92
C THR A 207 18.06 9.78 15.76
N PHE A 208 16.75 9.98 15.70
CA PHE A 208 15.94 9.64 14.53
C PHE A 208 14.97 10.77 14.21
N ASN A 209 14.42 10.74 12.99
CA ASN A 209 13.35 11.64 12.59
C ASN A 209 12.01 11.12 13.10
N ALA A 210 11.28 11.92 13.88
CA ALA A 210 10.04 11.50 14.54
C ALA A 210 8.83 11.58 13.59
N ILE A 211 8.90 10.81 12.49
CA ILE A 211 7.83 10.63 11.51
C ILE A 211 7.71 9.14 11.15
N ASP A 212 6.60 8.78 10.50
CA ASP A 212 6.28 7.44 10.00
C ASP A 212 6.20 6.40 11.12
N ALA A 213 5.23 6.57 12.02
CA ALA A 213 4.97 5.59 13.07
C ALA A 213 4.27 4.34 12.49
N GLY A 214 4.68 3.16 12.93
CA GLY A 214 3.99 1.88 12.71
C GLY A 214 3.81 1.16 14.05
N ILE A 215 2.59 0.73 14.38
CA ILE A 215 2.27 0.18 15.71
C ILE A 215 2.10 -1.33 15.64
N VAL A 216 2.67 -2.04 16.61
CA VAL A 216 2.55 -3.49 16.72
C VAL A 216 2.44 -3.91 18.19
N GLU A 217 1.59 -4.90 18.46
CA GLU A 217 1.53 -5.61 19.73
C GLU A 217 2.39 -6.88 19.65
N ASP A 218 3.19 -7.15 20.68
CA ASP A 218 3.94 -8.39 20.77
C ASP A 218 3.15 -9.55 21.41
N ALA A 219 3.76 -10.74 21.43
CA ALA A 219 3.10 -11.94 21.92
C ALA A 219 2.76 -11.92 23.42
N ASP A 220 3.36 -10.99 24.18
CA ASP A 220 3.09 -10.80 25.61
C ASP A 220 2.07 -9.68 25.87
N GLY A 221 1.57 -9.02 24.81
CA GLY A 221 0.61 -7.92 24.88
C GLY A 221 1.25 -6.54 25.09
N THR A 222 2.55 -6.39 24.79
CA THR A 222 3.23 -5.10 24.87
C THR A 222 3.14 -4.38 23.53
N HIS A 223 2.73 -3.12 23.55
CA HIS A 223 2.66 -2.28 22.34
C HIS A 223 4.00 -1.60 22.07
N TRP A 224 4.38 -1.59 20.79
CA TRP A 224 5.61 -1.00 20.29
C TRP A 224 5.32 -0.08 19.11
N MET A 225 6.09 0.99 18.98
CA MET A 225 6.10 1.90 17.85
C MET A 225 7.43 1.76 17.09
N ALA A 226 7.38 1.25 15.87
CA ALA A 226 8.46 1.41 14.91
C ALA A 226 8.37 2.81 14.30
N ILE A 227 9.48 3.53 14.22
CA ILE A 227 9.49 4.93 13.79
C ILE A 227 10.83 5.30 13.15
N GLY A 228 10.79 6.15 12.14
CA GLY A 228 12.00 6.74 11.57
C GLY A 228 11.93 6.92 10.07
N SER A 229 12.64 7.94 9.62
CA SER A 229 12.90 8.25 8.22
C SER A 229 14.31 8.83 8.14
N TYR A 230 15.17 8.29 7.27
CA TYR A 230 16.56 8.71 7.06
C TYR A 230 17.43 8.69 8.34
N TRP A 231 18.36 9.64 8.52
CA TRP A 231 19.26 9.77 9.68
C TRP A 231 19.90 8.46 10.16
N TYR A 232 19.53 7.96 11.34
CA TYR A 232 20.03 6.70 11.91
C TYR A 232 19.00 5.56 11.79
N GLY A 233 18.14 5.63 10.77
CA GLY A 233 17.25 4.58 10.35
C GLY A 233 16.01 4.42 11.24
N ILE A 234 15.57 3.17 11.35
CA ILE A 234 14.32 2.78 12.01
C ILE A 234 14.59 2.36 13.44
N TRP A 235 13.79 2.91 14.36
CA TRP A 235 13.86 2.63 15.78
C TRP A 235 12.56 2.01 16.29
N LEU A 236 12.66 1.20 17.33
CA LEU A 236 11.53 0.64 18.06
C LEU A 236 11.47 1.28 19.45
N VAL A 237 10.29 1.75 19.81
CA VAL A 237 9.99 2.44 21.07
C VAL A 237 8.84 1.72 21.76
N GLU A 238 9.03 1.35 23.03
CA GLU A 238 7.99 0.74 23.85
C GLU A 238 6.92 1.77 24.22
N LEU A 239 5.65 1.40 24.10
CA LEU A 239 4.50 2.24 24.43
C LEU A 239 3.82 1.81 25.73
N ASP A 240 3.37 2.80 26.49
CA ASP A 240 2.43 2.64 27.59
C ASP A 240 1.00 2.56 27.04
N TRP A 241 0.26 1.52 27.45
CA TRP A 241 -1.11 1.27 27.02
C TRP A 241 -2.10 1.45 28.18
N PRO A 242 -3.27 2.11 27.99
CA PRO A 242 -3.87 2.55 26.72
C PRO A 242 -3.57 4.00 26.33
N SER A 243 -2.53 4.63 26.90
CA SER A 243 -2.21 6.02 26.58
C SER A 243 -1.69 6.21 25.15
N GLY A 244 -1.15 5.14 24.56
CA GLY A 244 -0.59 5.14 23.21
C GLY A 244 0.70 5.95 23.10
N LYS A 245 1.36 6.25 24.24
CA LYS A 245 2.55 7.12 24.32
C LYS A 245 3.76 6.33 24.79
N PRO A 246 4.99 6.78 24.51
CA PRO A 246 6.18 6.07 24.98
C PRO A 246 6.21 5.93 26.50
N VAL A 247 6.70 4.80 26.98
CA VAL A 247 6.94 4.57 28.41
C VAL A 247 7.94 5.61 28.98
N GLU A 248 7.94 5.79 30.30
CA GLU A 248 8.92 6.68 30.94
C GLU A 248 10.36 6.19 30.67
N ASN A 249 11.25 7.11 30.27
CA ASN A 249 12.65 6.81 29.93
C ASN A 249 12.83 5.82 28.77
N TRP A 250 11.86 5.73 27.84
CA TRP A 250 11.91 4.87 26.65
C TRP A 250 13.21 4.97 25.85
N GLN A 251 13.94 6.08 25.92
CA GLN A 251 15.21 6.27 25.22
C GLN A 251 16.30 5.28 25.68
N GLU A 252 16.20 4.77 26.91
CA GLU A 252 17.15 3.80 27.47
C GLU A 252 16.92 2.37 26.93
N SER A 253 15.69 2.06 26.50
CA SER A 253 15.28 0.75 25.96
C SER A 253 15.04 0.74 24.46
N ALA A 254 15.09 1.91 23.79
CA ALA A 254 14.89 2.01 22.35
C ALA A 254 15.89 1.16 21.54
N VAL A 255 15.39 0.44 20.55
CA VAL A 255 16.20 -0.47 19.71
C VAL A 255 16.31 0.10 18.31
N ASN A 256 17.51 0.12 17.73
CA ASN A 256 17.67 0.42 16.31
C ASN A 256 17.47 -0.86 15.50
N LEU A 257 16.37 -0.93 14.75
CA LEU A 257 15.96 -2.12 14.01
C LEU A 257 16.59 -2.21 12.62
N ALA A 258 16.79 -1.08 11.95
CA ALA A 258 17.25 -1.06 10.57
C ALA A 258 18.03 0.21 10.23
N ASP A 259 19.14 0.05 9.51
CA ASP A 259 19.99 1.13 9.01
C ASP A 259 20.65 0.67 7.71
N ARG A 260 20.70 1.52 6.68
CA ARG A 260 21.27 1.17 5.36
C ARG A 260 22.79 1.23 5.31
N PHE A 261 23.44 2.00 6.19
CA PHE A 261 24.88 2.30 6.13
C PHE A 261 25.39 2.83 4.78
N VAL A 262 24.53 3.55 4.04
CA VAL A 262 24.89 4.24 2.80
C VAL A 262 24.71 5.75 2.96
N PRO A 263 25.38 6.60 2.14
CA PRO A 263 25.22 8.05 2.22
C PRO A 263 23.75 8.48 2.14
N GLY A 264 23.32 9.32 3.09
CA GLY A 264 21.94 9.78 3.23
C GLY A 264 21.03 8.81 4.00
N ASN A 265 21.40 7.53 4.11
CA ASN A 265 20.62 6.47 4.77
C ASN A 265 19.15 6.45 4.34
N PRO A 266 18.80 6.30 3.05
CA PRO A 266 17.42 6.45 2.61
C PRO A 266 16.59 5.21 2.97
N ILE A 267 15.99 5.23 4.14
CA ILE A 267 15.10 4.21 4.70
C ILE A 267 14.03 4.91 5.53
N GLU A 268 12.76 4.56 5.34
CA GLU A 268 11.62 5.17 6.05
C GLU A 268 10.38 4.26 6.02
N ALA A 269 9.23 4.77 6.47
CA ALA A 269 7.95 4.06 6.48
C ALA A 269 8.01 2.64 7.07
N PRO A 270 8.40 2.47 8.34
CA PRO A 270 8.41 1.16 8.99
C PRO A 270 6.98 0.67 9.27
N TYR A 271 6.72 -0.60 8.96
CA TYR A 271 5.47 -1.29 9.32
C TYR A 271 5.80 -2.70 9.79
N ILE A 272 5.33 -3.11 10.98
CA ILE A 272 5.58 -4.46 11.51
C ILE A 272 4.28 -5.25 11.45
N TYR A 273 4.32 -6.37 10.72
CA TYR A 273 3.18 -7.28 10.58
C TYR A 273 3.50 -8.66 11.18
N GLU A 274 2.63 -9.18 12.03
CA GLU A 274 2.74 -10.54 12.55
C GLU A 274 2.11 -11.54 11.55
N HIS A 275 2.86 -12.60 11.23
CA HIS A 275 2.35 -13.70 10.42
C HIS A 275 3.05 -15.02 10.76
N ASP A 276 2.27 -16.02 11.17
CA ASP A 276 2.72 -17.38 11.46
C ASP A 276 3.87 -17.45 12.50
N GLY A 277 3.79 -16.62 13.54
CA GLY A 277 4.75 -16.54 14.64
C GLY A 277 6.07 -15.87 14.25
N TRP A 278 6.03 -14.98 13.26
CA TRP A 278 7.11 -14.10 12.84
C TRP A 278 6.61 -12.66 12.75
N TYR A 279 7.44 -11.72 13.16
CA TYR A 279 7.26 -10.29 12.88
C TYR A 279 8.03 -9.95 11.60
N TYR A 280 7.35 -9.35 10.63
CA TYR A 280 7.94 -8.86 9.39
C TYR A 280 8.03 -7.35 9.46
N LEU A 281 9.25 -6.82 9.48
CA LEU A 281 9.52 -5.39 9.37
C LEU A 281 9.59 -5.02 7.89
N PHE A 282 8.53 -4.41 7.39
CA PHE A 282 8.51 -3.73 6.10
C PHE A 282 9.08 -2.33 6.27
N VAL A 283 9.87 -1.89 5.29
CA VAL A 283 10.42 -0.53 5.20
C VAL A 283 10.44 -0.11 3.74
N SER A 284 10.40 1.19 3.50
CA SER A 284 10.68 1.73 2.18
C SER A 284 12.14 2.17 2.07
N PHE A 285 12.79 1.80 0.97
CA PHE A 285 14.16 2.15 0.64
C PHE A 285 14.23 3.21 -0.46
N ASP A 286 15.29 4.01 -0.42
CA ASP A 286 15.67 5.01 -1.42
C ASP A 286 14.69 6.21 -1.42
N ALA A 287 14.46 6.89 -2.55
CA ALA A 287 13.81 8.20 -2.56
C ALA A 287 12.36 8.15 -3.08
N CYS A 288 11.42 8.60 -2.25
CA CYS A 288 10.06 8.95 -2.65
C CYS A 288 10.00 10.33 -3.33
N CYS A 289 8.78 10.74 -3.68
CA CYS A 289 8.38 12.14 -3.75
C CYS A 289 9.00 12.94 -4.92
N ALA A 290 9.50 12.24 -5.93
CA ALA A 290 10.04 12.82 -7.15
C ALA A 290 9.20 12.48 -8.40
N GLY A 291 7.94 12.07 -8.21
CA GLY A 291 7.06 11.64 -9.29
C GLY A 291 7.71 10.49 -10.08
N GLY A 292 7.85 10.67 -11.40
CA GLY A 292 8.49 9.69 -12.28
C GLY A 292 10.00 9.48 -12.07
N ASP A 293 10.66 10.31 -11.27
CA ASP A 293 12.07 10.14 -10.90
C ASP A 293 12.24 9.44 -9.52
N SER A 294 11.15 8.98 -8.90
CA SER A 294 11.19 8.27 -7.62
C SER A 294 11.86 6.90 -7.77
N THR A 295 12.66 6.51 -6.78
CA THR A 295 13.42 5.24 -6.76
C THR A 295 12.98 4.31 -5.63
N TYR A 296 11.83 4.64 -5.05
CA TYR A 296 11.26 4.00 -3.88
C TYR A 296 10.97 2.52 -4.10
N LYS A 297 11.18 1.71 -3.06
CA LYS A 297 10.89 0.28 -3.08
C LYS A 297 10.62 -0.26 -1.68
N VAL A 298 9.74 -1.23 -1.56
CA VAL A 298 9.44 -1.93 -0.30
C VAL A 298 10.42 -3.08 -0.11
N ALA A 299 11.07 -3.09 1.05
CA ALA A 299 11.94 -4.17 1.52
C ALA A 299 11.42 -4.75 2.84
N VAL A 300 11.78 -6.00 3.12
CA VAL A 300 11.32 -6.73 4.29
C VAL A 300 12.44 -7.56 4.93
N GLY A 301 12.43 -7.65 6.25
CA GLY A 301 13.12 -8.68 7.02
C GLY A 301 12.18 -9.25 8.09
N ARG A 302 12.55 -10.36 8.73
CA ARG A 302 11.72 -10.97 9.76
C ARG A 302 12.49 -11.37 11.02
N SER A 303 11.79 -11.37 12.15
CA SER A 303 12.28 -11.80 13.46
C SER A 303 11.22 -12.64 14.18
N ARG A 304 11.65 -13.47 15.14
CA ARG A 304 10.73 -14.14 16.07
C ARG A 304 10.33 -13.25 17.23
N ASP A 305 11.17 -12.27 17.54
CA ASP A 305 10.98 -11.29 18.60
C ASP A 305 10.76 -9.92 17.95
N VAL A 306 9.76 -9.17 18.41
CA VAL A 306 9.44 -7.83 17.87
C VAL A 306 10.64 -6.87 17.94
N THR A 307 11.52 -7.07 18.91
CA THR A 307 12.75 -6.28 19.14
C THR A 307 13.91 -6.69 18.23
N GLY A 308 13.71 -7.67 17.33
CA GLY A 308 14.72 -8.14 16.39
C GLY A 308 15.70 -9.17 16.97
N PRO A 309 16.80 -9.46 16.26
CA PRO A 309 17.21 -8.84 15.00
C PRO A 309 16.31 -9.27 13.82
N TYR A 310 16.00 -8.33 12.93
CA TYR A 310 15.30 -8.61 11.69
C TYR A 310 16.30 -9.01 10.62
N LEU A 311 16.15 -10.22 10.09
CA LEU A 311 17.04 -10.74 9.04
C LEU A 311 16.30 -10.78 7.71
N ASP A 312 17.00 -10.51 6.62
CA ASP A 312 16.51 -10.72 5.25
C ASP A 312 16.58 -12.20 4.82
N GLN A 313 16.12 -12.50 3.59
CA GLN A 313 16.07 -13.88 3.07
C GLN A 313 17.45 -14.51 2.89
N ASP A 314 18.50 -13.70 2.74
CA ASP A 314 19.90 -14.13 2.68
C ASP A 314 20.54 -14.23 4.08
N GLY A 315 19.79 -13.91 5.15
CA GLY A 315 20.24 -13.91 6.54
C GLY A 315 21.07 -12.67 6.92
N ARG A 316 20.99 -11.57 6.17
CA ARG A 316 21.64 -10.30 6.55
C ARG A 316 20.75 -9.50 7.48
N ASP A 317 21.35 -8.94 8.51
CA ASP A 317 20.69 -8.09 9.49
C ASP A 317 20.26 -6.75 8.86
N MET A 318 19.01 -6.33 9.10
CA MET A 318 18.51 -5.01 8.67
C MET A 318 19.23 -3.86 9.39
N PHE A 319 19.70 -4.06 10.63
CA PHE A 319 20.63 -3.14 11.29
C PHE A 319 22.08 -3.27 10.76
N GLY A 320 22.28 -3.99 9.66
CA GLY A 320 23.51 -4.04 8.88
C GLY A 320 23.30 -3.70 7.40
N GLY A 321 22.16 -3.12 7.04
CA GLY A 321 21.78 -2.77 5.66
C GLY A 321 21.15 -3.91 4.87
N GLY A 322 20.77 -5.01 5.54
CA GLY A 322 19.97 -6.08 4.96
C GLY A 322 18.54 -5.64 4.63
N GLY A 323 17.84 -6.46 3.84
CA GLY A 323 16.44 -6.27 3.48
C GLY A 323 16.14 -6.91 2.13
N THR A 324 15.17 -7.82 2.10
CA THR A 324 14.70 -8.42 0.85
C THR A 324 13.75 -7.45 0.17
N VAL A 325 14.12 -6.90 -0.98
CA VAL A 325 13.22 -6.07 -1.79
C VAL A 325 12.13 -6.97 -2.37
N ILE A 326 10.86 -6.64 -2.08
CA ILE A 326 9.70 -7.40 -2.56
C ILE A 326 8.88 -6.62 -3.59
N LEU A 327 8.93 -5.28 -3.57
CA LEU A 327 8.17 -4.43 -4.48
C LEU A 327 9.05 -3.25 -4.89
N GLU A 328 9.33 -3.13 -6.18
CA GLU A 328 10.08 -2.02 -6.79
C GLU A 328 9.40 -1.59 -8.10
N GLU A 329 9.95 -0.59 -8.79
CA GLU A 329 9.41 -0.13 -10.07
C GLU A 329 9.17 -1.28 -11.05
N HIS A 330 7.97 -1.36 -11.60
CA HIS A 330 7.58 -2.36 -12.59
C HIS A 330 6.40 -1.87 -13.44
N GLY A 331 6.48 -2.09 -14.75
CA GLY A 331 5.44 -1.63 -15.67
C GLY A 331 5.20 -0.12 -15.58
N ALA A 332 3.98 0.27 -15.21
CA ALA A 332 3.57 1.66 -15.03
C ALA A 332 3.74 2.19 -13.60
N MET A 333 4.07 1.32 -12.65
CA MET A 333 4.20 1.67 -11.24
C MET A 333 5.61 2.16 -10.95
N VAL A 334 5.79 3.48 -10.82
CA VAL A 334 7.08 4.09 -10.44
C VAL A 334 7.12 4.32 -8.93
N GLY A 335 8.23 3.94 -8.30
CA GLY A 335 8.52 4.22 -6.89
C GLY A 335 7.44 3.76 -5.89
N PRO A 336 7.03 2.48 -5.86
CA PRO A 336 6.08 2.00 -4.87
C PRO A 336 6.66 1.98 -3.45
N GLY A 337 5.92 2.48 -2.45
CA GLY A 337 6.32 2.47 -1.04
C GLY A 337 5.34 3.19 -0.10
N GLY A 338 5.82 3.59 1.09
CA GLY A 338 5.00 4.24 2.13
C GLY A 338 3.90 3.31 2.65
N GLN A 339 4.26 2.05 2.91
CA GLN A 339 3.32 0.94 2.97
C GLN A 339 2.72 0.67 4.36
N SER A 340 1.51 0.09 4.36
CA SER A 340 0.89 -0.59 5.51
C SER A 340 0.40 -1.99 5.10
N VAL A 341 0.15 -2.87 6.07
CA VAL A 341 -0.36 -4.23 5.82
C VAL A 341 -1.53 -4.55 6.75
N ALA A 342 -2.72 -4.75 6.18
CA ALA A 342 -3.91 -5.16 6.92
C ALA A 342 -4.60 -6.35 6.24
N ASP A 343 -5.01 -7.36 7.01
CA ASP A 343 -5.65 -8.58 6.51
C ASP A 343 -4.89 -9.25 5.33
N GLY A 344 -3.56 -9.29 5.44
CA GLY A 344 -2.67 -9.83 4.40
C GLY A 344 -2.64 -9.02 3.10
N VAL A 345 -3.17 -7.79 3.09
CA VAL A 345 -3.12 -6.86 1.96
C VAL A 345 -2.11 -5.76 2.26
N LEU A 346 -1.10 -5.66 1.40
CA LEU A 346 -0.15 -4.56 1.35
C LEU A 346 -0.79 -3.38 0.63
N ALA A 347 -0.99 -2.27 1.33
CA ALA A 347 -1.32 -0.98 0.74
C ALA A 347 -0.05 -0.14 0.60
N PHE A 348 0.08 0.57 -0.51
CA PHE A 348 1.22 1.44 -0.81
C PHE A 348 0.78 2.56 -1.75
N HIS A 349 1.57 3.61 -1.85
CA HIS A 349 1.42 4.57 -2.94
C HIS A 349 2.44 4.27 -4.03
N TYR A 350 2.12 4.63 -5.27
CA TYR A 350 3.05 4.66 -6.39
C TYR A 350 2.75 5.86 -7.30
N TYR A 351 3.68 6.19 -8.19
CA TYR A 351 3.51 7.24 -9.20
C TYR A 351 3.17 6.62 -10.55
N ASP A 352 1.92 6.78 -10.99
CA ASP A 352 1.42 6.10 -12.18
C ASP A 352 1.89 6.77 -13.49
N ALA A 353 2.67 6.03 -14.28
CA ALA A 353 3.18 6.49 -15.58
C ALA A 353 2.13 6.42 -16.71
N LEU A 354 1.03 5.70 -16.53
CA LEU A 354 -0.07 5.56 -17.49
C LEU A 354 -1.28 6.45 -17.16
N ASN A 355 -1.31 7.09 -15.99
CA ASN A 355 -2.36 8.05 -15.67
C ASN A 355 -2.22 9.30 -16.57
N GLU A 356 -3.09 9.42 -17.58
CA GLU A 356 -3.06 10.54 -18.52
C GLU A 356 -3.62 11.85 -17.93
N GLU A 357 -4.46 11.77 -16.90
CA GLU A 357 -5.11 12.93 -16.29
C GLU A 357 -4.19 13.65 -15.30
N VAL A 358 -3.54 12.88 -14.42
CA VAL A 358 -2.62 13.35 -13.37
C VAL A 358 -1.35 12.47 -13.35
N PRO A 359 -0.50 12.57 -14.38
CA PRO A 359 0.65 11.69 -14.53
C PRO A 359 1.63 11.84 -13.36
N TYR A 360 2.10 10.69 -12.84
CA TYR A 360 3.03 10.61 -11.71
C TYR A 360 2.55 11.33 -10.44
N PHE A 361 1.24 11.38 -10.22
CA PHE A 361 0.66 11.76 -8.94
C PHE A 361 0.46 10.50 -8.06
N PRO A 362 0.64 10.60 -6.73
CA PRO A 362 0.60 9.43 -5.87
C PRO A 362 -0.78 8.78 -5.90
N THR A 363 -0.78 7.47 -6.15
CA THR A 363 -1.97 6.66 -6.40
C THR A 363 -1.92 5.43 -5.50
N LEU A 364 -3.05 5.04 -4.94
CA LEU A 364 -3.18 3.83 -4.13
C LEU A 364 -2.91 2.58 -4.97
N GLY A 365 -2.00 1.73 -4.50
CA GLY A 365 -1.82 0.35 -4.92
C GLY A 365 -2.19 -0.60 -3.80
N LEU A 366 -2.80 -1.73 -4.14
CA LEU A 366 -3.14 -2.81 -3.21
C LEU A 366 -2.62 -4.14 -3.77
N GLN A 367 -1.93 -4.91 -2.92
CA GLN A 367 -1.40 -6.24 -3.25
C GLN A 367 -1.75 -7.21 -2.15
N ARG A 368 -2.52 -8.26 -2.45
CA ARG A 368 -2.70 -9.36 -1.51
C ARG A 368 -1.42 -10.19 -1.46
N LEU A 369 -0.79 -10.24 -0.29
CA LEU A 369 0.46 -10.95 -0.08
C LEU A 369 0.26 -12.46 -0.26
N ALA A 370 1.11 -13.07 -1.07
CA ALA A 370 1.33 -14.51 -1.07
C ALA A 370 2.53 -14.84 -0.19
N TRP A 371 2.64 -16.10 0.25
CA TRP A 371 3.70 -16.55 1.13
C TRP A 371 4.40 -17.77 0.54
N VAL A 372 5.71 -17.66 0.29
CA VAL A 372 6.55 -18.73 -0.24
C VAL A 372 7.70 -18.98 0.73
N ASP A 373 7.79 -20.18 1.29
CA ASP A 373 8.79 -20.55 2.30
C ASP A 373 8.83 -19.58 3.50
N GLY A 374 7.66 -19.03 3.84
CA GLY A 374 7.47 -18.03 4.90
C GLY A 374 7.95 -16.62 4.55
N TRP A 375 8.15 -16.29 3.28
CA TRP A 375 8.47 -14.93 2.83
C TRP A 375 7.29 -14.33 2.06
N PRO A 376 6.95 -13.05 2.29
CA PRO A 376 5.92 -12.39 1.52
C PRO A 376 6.41 -12.19 0.09
N VAL A 377 5.52 -12.43 -0.87
CA VAL A 377 5.73 -12.17 -2.28
C VAL A 377 4.52 -11.43 -2.84
N VAL A 378 4.79 -10.57 -3.82
CA VAL A 378 3.79 -9.74 -4.52
C VAL A 378 3.81 -10.05 -6.01
N ASP A 379 2.75 -9.68 -6.72
CA ASP A 379 2.68 -9.81 -8.16
C ASP A 379 3.08 -8.49 -8.83
N GLN A 380 4.20 -8.48 -9.53
CA GLN A 380 4.72 -7.30 -10.26
C GLN A 380 4.38 -7.33 -11.75
N THR A 381 3.37 -8.10 -12.16
CA THR A 381 2.85 -8.05 -13.52
C THR A 381 1.86 -6.92 -13.69
N VAL A 382 2.00 -6.17 -14.79
CA VAL A 382 1.17 -5.00 -15.12
C VAL A 382 0.70 -5.16 -16.55
N GLU A 383 -0.60 -5.33 -16.73
CA GLU A 383 -1.26 -5.37 -18.03
C GLU A 383 -2.51 -4.48 -17.99
N PRO A 384 -2.66 -3.49 -18.88
CA PRO A 384 -3.88 -2.68 -18.96
C PRO A 384 -5.11 -3.55 -19.22
N ALA A 385 -6.25 -3.12 -18.67
CA ALA A 385 -7.51 -3.79 -18.95
C ALA A 385 -7.85 -3.78 -20.45
N ALA A 386 -8.28 -4.93 -20.99
CA ALA A 386 -8.65 -5.08 -22.39
C ALA A 386 -9.87 -5.99 -22.57
N VAL A 387 -10.69 -5.68 -23.58
CA VAL A 387 -11.74 -6.59 -24.08
C VAL A 387 -11.17 -7.37 -25.25
N VAL A 388 -10.93 -8.66 -25.06
CA VAL A 388 -10.34 -9.55 -26.08
C VAL A 388 -11.39 -10.36 -26.83
N GLY A 389 -12.55 -10.58 -26.21
CA GLY A 389 -13.74 -11.19 -26.81
C GLY A 389 -14.94 -10.27 -26.67
N GLN A 390 -15.50 -9.83 -27.80
CA GLN A 390 -16.66 -8.93 -27.80
C GLN A 390 -17.90 -9.61 -27.22
N PRO A 391 -18.80 -8.87 -26.54
CA PRO A 391 -20.07 -9.38 -26.04
C PRO A 391 -20.87 -10.18 -27.08
N GLN A 392 -21.26 -11.41 -26.74
CA GLN A 392 -22.15 -12.23 -27.57
C GLN A 392 -23.28 -12.83 -26.73
N ASP A 393 -24.48 -12.97 -27.33
CA ASP A 393 -25.59 -13.68 -26.69
C ASP A 393 -25.39 -15.20 -26.80
N THR A 394 -25.12 -15.84 -25.67
CA THR A 394 -24.87 -17.28 -25.57
C THR A 394 -26.16 -18.10 -25.41
N GLN A 395 -27.32 -17.45 -25.22
CA GLN A 395 -28.63 -18.12 -25.06
C GLN A 395 -29.77 -17.47 -25.89
N PRO A 396 -29.64 -17.40 -27.22
CA PRO A 396 -30.71 -16.89 -28.08
C PRO A 396 -31.94 -17.79 -27.97
N GLY A 397 -33.10 -17.21 -27.68
CA GLY A 397 -34.35 -17.96 -27.47
C GLY A 397 -35.05 -17.70 -26.13
N ARG A 398 -34.36 -17.12 -25.13
CA ARG A 398 -34.85 -16.96 -23.75
C ARG A 398 -34.50 -15.60 -23.11
N ALA A 399 -34.10 -15.57 -21.84
CA ALA A 399 -33.36 -14.43 -21.31
C ALA A 399 -31.98 -14.45 -21.97
N ALA A 400 -31.57 -13.33 -22.58
CA ALA A 400 -30.26 -13.26 -23.22
C ALA A 400 -29.16 -13.33 -22.16
N VAL A 401 -28.08 -14.03 -22.46
CA VAL A 401 -26.90 -14.10 -21.60
C VAL A 401 -25.75 -13.56 -22.43
N LEU A 402 -25.31 -12.36 -22.09
CA LEU A 402 -24.16 -11.73 -22.74
C LEU A 402 -22.90 -12.17 -22.04
N GLU A 403 -21.89 -12.52 -22.82
CA GLU A 403 -20.58 -12.95 -22.34
C GLU A 403 -19.49 -12.20 -23.10
N ALA A 404 -18.49 -11.70 -22.38
CA ALA A 404 -17.31 -11.06 -22.95
C ALA A 404 -16.04 -11.61 -22.30
N GLU A 405 -14.98 -11.77 -23.10
CA GLU A 405 -13.66 -12.17 -22.63
C GLU A 405 -12.79 -10.95 -22.41
N VAL A 406 -12.10 -10.90 -21.28
CA VAL A 406 -11.38 -9.71 -20.80
C VAL A 406 -10.02 -10.14 -20.22
N THR A 407 -9.04 -9.25 -20.31
CA THR A 407 -7.69 -9.47 -19.78
C THR A 407 -7.19 -8.22 -19.05
N GLY A 408 -6.17 -8.39 -18.22
CA GLY A 408 -5.52 -7.31 -17.49
C GLY A 408 -4.92 -7.83 -16.18
N THR A 409 -3.90 -7.15 -15.68
CA THR A 409 -3.29 -7.44 -14.38
C THR A 409 -2.97 -6.12 -13.68
N PRO A 410 -3.58 -5.84 -12.52
CA PRO A 410 -4.50 -6.69 -11.77
C PRO A 410 -5.81 -6.99 -12.52
N ALA A 411 -6.48 -8.06 -12.09
CA ALA A 411 -7.67 -8.58 -12.76
C ALA A 411 -8.76 -7.49 -12.85
N PRO A 412 -9.30 -7.18 -14.05
CA PRO A 412 -10.16 -6.00 -14.21
C PRO A 412 -11.48 -6.07 -13.43
N VAL A 413 -12.03 -4.90 -13.17
CA VAL A 413 -13.44 -4.71 -12.79
C VAL A 413 -14.24 -4.53 -14.06
N ALA A 414 -15.28 -5.34 -14.25
CA ALA A 414 -16.21 -5.23 -15.37
C ALA A 414 -17.48 -4.48 -14.95
N ARG A 415 -17.88 -3.49 -15.76
CA ARG A 415 -19.13 -2.75 -15.65
C ARG A 415 -19.96 -2.96 -16.90
N TRP A 416 -21.06 -3.71 -16.75
CA TRP A 416 -22.02 -3.84 -17.84
C TRP A 416 -22.91 -2.60 -17.89
N GLN A 417 -23.10 -2.08 -19.09
CA GLN A 417 -23.87 -0.87 -19.34
C GLN A 417 -25.00 -1.12 -20.33
N VAL A 418 -26.09 -0.39 -20.17
CA VAL A 418 -27.24 -0.37 -21.09
C VAL A 418 -27.46 1.02 -21.66
N SER A 419 -27.91 1.09 -22.90
CA SER A 419 -28.30 2.32 -23.59
C SER A 419 -29.60 2.14 -24.36
N ASP A 420 -30.49 3.13 -24.25
CA ASP A 420 -31.73 3.22 -25.03
C ASP A 420 -31.55 4.00 -26.36
N ASP A 421 -30.50 4.80 -26.49
CA ASP A 421 -30.28 5.74 -27.61
C ASP A 421 -28.92 5.55 -28.32
N GLY A 422 -28.07 4.65 -27.81
CA GLY A 422 -26.70 4.41 -28.29
C GLY A 422 -25.69 5.50 -27.89
N ALA A 423 -26.11 6.54 -27.18
CA ALA A 423 -25.29 7.68 -26.80
C ALA A 423 -25.08 7.78 -25.29
N THR A 424 -26.14 7.55 -24.51
CA THR A 424 -26.13 7.60 -23.05
C THR A 424 -26.12 6.19 -22.50
N TRP A 425 -25.18 5.91 -21.59
CA TRP A 425 -24.95 4.58 -21.02
C TRP A 425 -25.11 4.61 -19.51
N THR A 426 -25.81 3.62 -18.97
CA THR A 426 -26.06 3.47 -17.52
C THR A 426 -25.51 2.14 -17.06
N ASP A 427 -24.77 2.15 -15.94
CA ASP A 427 -24.26 0.93 -15.31
C ASP A 427 -25.40 0.04 -14.82
N VAL A 428 -25.23 -1.27 -15.00
CA VAL A 428 -26.21 -2.32 -14.67
C VAL A 428 -25.65 -3.23 -13.59
N THR A 429 -24.40 -3.66 -13.77
CA THR A 429 -23.65 -4.47 -12.81
C THR A 429 -22.21 -4.00 -12.75
N VAL A 430 -21.58 -4.21 -11.61
CA VAL A 430 -20.14 -4.02 -11.37
C VAL A 430 -19.63 -5.29 -10.70
N GLU A 431 -18.61 -5.92 -11.27
CA GLU A 431 -18.02 -7.14 -10.71
C GLU A 431 -16.52 -7.22 -10.94
N ARG A 432 -15.77 -7.82 -10.00
CA ARG A 432 -14.39 -8.26 -10.25
C ARG A 432 -14.41 -9.46 -11.18
N VAL A 433 -13.58 -9.43 -12.22
CA VAL A 433 -13.44 -10.56 -13.13
C VAL A 433 -12.32 -11.48 -12.65
N HIS A 434 -12.62 -12.76 -12.42
CA HIS A 434 -11.66 -13.70 -11.82
C HIS A 434 -11.11 -14.74 -12.81
N ASP A 435 -11.86 -15.06 -13.87
CA ASP A 435 -11.54 -16.13 -14.82
C ASP A 435 -11.37 -15.62 -16.27
N GLY A 436 -11.17 -14.31 -16.42
CA GLY A 436 -11.04 -13.64 -17.72
C GLY A 436 -12.35 -13.56 -18.50
N THR A 437 -13.50 -13.86 -17.88
CA THR A 437 -14.82 -13.77 -18.51
C THR A 437 -15.77 -12.99 -17.62
N THR A 438 -16.62 -12.15 -18.21
CA THR A 438 -17.71 -11.45 -17.51
C THR A 438 -19.03 -11.74 -18.20
N THR A 439 -20.09 -11.89 -17.41
CA THR A 439 -21.40 -12.29 -17.92
C THR A 439 -22.52 -11.40 -17.41
N LEU A 440 -23.48 -11.10 -18.28
CA LEU A 440 -24.69 -10.38 -17.93
C LEU A 440 -25.92 -11.16 -18.37
N ARG A 441 -26.81 -11.42 -17.41
CA ARG A 441 -28.14 -11.96 -17.71
C ARG A 441 -29.14 -10.84 -17.94
N VAL A 442 -29.58 -10.67 -19.18
CA VAL A 442 -30.59 -9.66 -19.55
C VAL A 442 -32.00 -10.24 -19.41
N PRO A 443 -32.87 -9.67 -18.56
CA PRO A 443 -34.25 -10.14 -18.44
C PRO A 443 -35.01 -10.01 -19.76
N THR A 444 -35.85 -10.99 -20.12
CA THR A 444 -36.56 -11.00 -21.41
C THR A 444 -37.39 -9.74 -21.68
N ARG A 445 -37.88 -9.04 -20.64
CA ARG A 445 -38.58 -7.76 -20.80
C ARG A 445 -37.68 -6.63 -21.31
N ASP A 446 -36.39 -6.69 -20.98
CA ASP A 446 -35.37 -5.69 -21.27
C ASP A 446 -34.58 -6.03 -22.55
N VAL A 447 -34.79 -7.25 -23.06
CA VAL A 447 -34.33 -7.76 -24.35
C VAL A 447 -35.16 -7.20 -25.52
N VAL A 448 -36.40 -6.78 -25.28
CA VAL A 448 -37.32 -6.30 -26.33
C VAL A 448 -37.13 -4.79 -26.54
N GLY A 449 -36.60 -4.40 -27.70
CA GLY A 449 -36.42 -3.00 -28.11
C GLY A 449 -35.10 -2.77 -28.86
N ASP A 450 -34.75 -1.50 -29.09
CA ASP A 450 -33.48 -1.09 -29.72
C ASP A 450 -32.34 -0.90 -28.67
N ARG A 451 -32.49 -1.51 -27.48
CA ARG A 451 -31.52 -1.38 -26.40
C ARG A 451 -30.20 -2.03 -26.75
N SER A 452 -29.12 -1.31 -26.50
CA SER A 452 -27.75 -1.79 -26.69
C SER A 452 -27.08 -1.99 -25.35
N TRP A 453 -26.22 -3.00 -25.29
CA TRP A 453 -25.47 -3.39 -24.10
C TRP A 453 -23.99 -3.39 -24.44
N ARG A 454 -23.14 -3.02 -23.50
CA ARG A 454 -21.68 -3.11 -23.65
C ARG A 454 -21.06 -3.41 -22.30
N VAL A 455 -19.80 -3.82 -22.31
CA VAL A 455 -19.00 -3.90 -21.10
C VAL A 455 -17.88 -2.89 -21.15
N VAL A 456 -17.67 -2.19 -20.03
CA VAL A 456 -16.49 -1.39 -19.76
C VAL A 456 -15.66 -2.15 -18.74
N VAL A 457 -14.39 -2.40 -19.05
CA VAL A 457 -13.45 -3.03 -18.12
C VAL A 457 -12.38 -2.06 -17.73
N GLU A 458 -12.03 -2.05 -16.45
CA GLU A 458 -11.06 -1.13 -15.88
C GLU A 458 -10.16 -1.86 -14.88
N ASN A 459 -8.88 -1.51 -14.89
CA ASN A 459 -7.98 -1.73 -13.79
C ASN A 459 -7.16 -0.44 -13.57
N PRO A 460 -6.29 -0.35 -12.55
CA PRO A 460 -5.53 0.87 -12.27
C PRO A 460 -4.69 1.39 -13.45
N HIS A 461 -4.44 0.57 -14.47
CA HIS A 461 -3.54 0.87 -15.59
C HIS A 461 -4.26 1.19 -16.90
N GLY A 462 -5.60 1.12 -16.92
CA GLY A 462 -6.36 1.50 -18.10
C GLY A 462 -7.80 1.02 -18.10
N THR A 463 -8.54 1.58 -19.05
CA THR A 463 -9.94 1.22 -19.32
C THR A 463 -10.09 0.80 -20.77
N ALA A 464 -10.88 -0.25 -21.02
CA ALA A 464 -11.31 -0.65 -22.35
C ALA A 464 -12.85 -0.78 -22.40
N THR A 465 -13.44 -0.46 -23.54
CA THR A 465 -14.89 -0.57 -23.76
C THR A 465 -15.13 -1.49 -24.95
N SER A 466 -16.08 -2.41 -24.80
CA SER A 466 -16.49 -3.28 -25.89
C SER A 466 -17.33 -2.54 -26.93
N GLU A 467 -17.44 -3.14 -28.12
CA GLU A 467 -18.50 -2.78 -29.06
C GLU A 467 -19.88 -3.06 -28.44
N PRO A 468 -20.90 -2.23 -28.73
CA PRO A 468 -22.27 -2.49 -28.35
C PRO A 468 -22.86 -3.76 -28.98
N VAL A 469 -23.63 -4.52 -28.20
CA VAL A 469 -24.44 -5.66 -28.66
C VAL A 469 -25.92 -5.40 -28.40
N THR A 470 -26.76 -5.70 -29.39
CA THR A 470 -28.22 -5.74 -29.24
C THR A 470 -28.61 -7.22 -29.23
N PRO A 471 -29.00 -7.79 -28.06
CA PRO A 471 -29.54 -9.13 -28.00
C PRO A 471 -30.65 -9.29 -29.04
N TRP A 472 -30.66 -10.41 -29.78
CA TRP A 472 -31.68 -10.78 -30.78
C TRP A 472 -31.71 -10.01 -32.09
N GLY A 473 -30.91 -8.96 -32.26
CA GLY A 473 -30.82 -8.15 -33.49
C GLY A 473 -32.16 -7.55 -33.95
N PRO A 474 -32.16 -6.59 -34.89
CA PRO A 474 -33.39 -6.29 -35.61
C PRO A 474 -33.81 -7.56 -36.37
N PRO A 475 -35.11 -7.93 -36.41
CA PRO A 475 -35.55 -9.07 -37.20
C PRO A 475 -35.04 -8.87 -38.63
N GLY A 476 -34.12 -9.73 -39.07
CA GLY A 476 -33.61 -9.72 -40.41
C GLY A 476 -34.79 -9.70 -41.38
N ARG A 477 -34.90 -8.64 -42.17
CA ARG A 477 -35.84 -8.60 -43.29
C ARG A 477 -35.35 -9.62 -44.32
N SER A 478 -35.82 -10.86 -44.17
CA SER A 478 -35.77 -11.88 -45.21
C SER A 478 -36.61 -11.48 -46.41
#